data_AF-A0A8J4Y5H3-F1
#
_entry.id   AF-A0A8J4Y5H3-F1
#
_cell.length_a   1.000
_cell.length_b   1.000
_cell.length_c   1.000
_cell.angle_alpha   90.00
_cell.angle_beta   90.00
_cell.angle_gamma   90.00
#
_symmetry.space_group_name_H-M   'P 1'
#
loop_
_entity.id
_entity.type
_entity.pdbx_description
1 polymer ?
#
loop_
_entity_poly.entity_id
_entity_poly.type
_entity_poly.pdbx_seq_one_letter_code
_entity_poly.pdbx_strand_id
1 'polypeptide(L)'
;MGNLFDVAYADAFKLIKNPEDRNILLTQRELGSLGSVDLVLVRKEEAAQKKKEANARQIERTRMEQEVSCSQVELASSSVSSESERCVVEEEGAVGGDAGHRKRKRIQVQNVWTPGLIAALDRTKVSDRMAPYVLTEVAKSLGHDPVKLNMSRSSVKRYRERYRAEKWADLKEGFKETGEPCVVPWDGKLLPSTGFRRECEQTPRASHVHYQQ
;
A
#
# COMPACT_ATOMS: atom_id res chain seq x y z
N MET A 1 14.69 10.72 38.19
CA MET A 1 15.39 11.00 36.92
C MET A 1 14.48 11.90 36.10
N GLY A 2 14.96 13.06 35.66
CA GLY A 2 14.16 14.00 34.87
C GLY A 2 13.82 13.42 33.50
N ASN A 3 12.66 13.78 32.96
CA ASN A 3 12.32 13.50 31.57
C ASN A 3 13.35 14.21 30.68
N LEU A 4 14.23 13.44 30.04
CA LEU A 4 15.32 13.94 29.18
C LEU A 4 14.81 14.81 28.01
N PHE A 5 13.53 14.69 27.67
CA PHE A 5 12.86 15.41 26.59
C PHE A 5 11.94 16.55 27.05
N ASP A 6 11.88 16.87 28.35
CA ASP A 6 11.16 18.06 28.83
C ASP A 6 12.05 19.30 28.65
N VAL A 7 11.84 20.02 27.55
CA VAL A 7 12.60 21.23 27.18
C VAL A 7 12.12 22.46 27.96
N ALA A 8 10.98 22.38 28.66
CA ALA A 8 10.44 23.50 29.40
C ALA A 8 11.22 23.77 30.69
N TYR A 9 11.34 25.06 31.05
CA TYR A 9 12.00 25.49 32.27
C TYR A 9 11.28 24.94 33.52
N ALA A 10 12.02 24.64 34.59
CA ALA A 10 11.45 24.16 35.85
C ALA A 10 10.39 25.12 36.43
N ASP A 11 10.56 26.42 36.21
CA ASP A 11 9.66 27.48 36.66
C ASP A 11 8.63 27.93 35.60
N ALA A 12 8.49 27.22 34.48
CA ALA A 12 7.61 27.63 33.37
C ALA A 12 6.17 27.92 33.83
N PHE A 13 5.62 27.13 34.75
CA PHE A 13 4.27 27.35 35.29
C PHE A 13 4.11 28.66 36.08
N LYS A 14 5.17 29.17 36.68
CA LYS A 14 5.15 30.45 37.42
C LYS A 14 5.22 31.64 36.46
N LEU A 15 5.93 31.48 35.35
CA LEU A 15 6.15 32.52 34.34
C LEU A 15 4.95 32.70 33.41
N ILE A 16 4.27 31.60 33.05
CA ILE A 16 3.08 31.65 32.19
C ILE A 16 1.92 32.26 32.99
N LYS A 17 1.37 33.37 32.50
CA LYS A 17 0.20 34.05 33.09
C LYS A 17 -1.14 33.55 32.53
N ASN A 18 -1.15 33.09 31.28
CA ASN A 18 -2.35 32.61 30.60
C ASN A 18 -2.68 31.17 31.04
N PRO A 19 -3.89 30.88 31.53
CA PRO A 19 -4.27 29.52 31.93
C PRO A 19 -4.28 28.52 30.76
N GLU A 20 -4.57 28.94 29.53
CA GLU A 20 -4.59 28.06 28.36
C GLU A 20 -3.19 27.51 28.04
N ASP A 21 -2.18 28.39 28.03
CA ASP A 21 -0.79 28.03 27.79
C ASP A 21 -0.24 27.07 28.88
N ARG A 22 -0.71 27.22 30.13
CA ARG A 22 -0.37 26.28 31.22
C ARG A 22 -0.95 24.89 30.95
N ASN A 23 -2.20 24.82 30.47
CA ASN A 23 -2.85 23.56 30.15
C ASN A 23 -2.19 22.87 28.95
N ILE A 24 -1.84 23.63 27.90
CA ILE A 24 -1.11 23.08 26.73
C ILE A 24 0.22 22.46 27.18
N LEU A 25 0.95 23.12 28.07
CA LEU A 25 2.22 22.63 28.59
C LEU A 25 2.06 21.37 29.47
N LEU A 26 0.96 21.27 30.24
CA LEU A 26 0.60 20.03 30.95
C LEU A 26 0.31 18.90 29.95
N THR A 27 -0.48 19.16 28.92
CA THR A 27 -0.84 18.16 27.89
C THR A 27 0.39 17.68 27.12
N GLN A 28 1.37 18.55 26.84
CA GLN A 28 2.65 18.17 26.21
C GLN A 28 3.51 17.27 27.09
N ARG A 29 3.41 17.41 28.41
CA ARG A 29 4.14 16.60 29.40
C ARG A 29 3.50 15.24 29.64
N GLU A 30 2.23 15.06 29.28
CA GLU A 30 1.60 13.75 29.21
C GLU A 30 2.25 12.96 28.06
N LEU A 31 2.86 11.82 28.41
CA LEU A 31 3.47 10.88 27.46
C LEU A 31 2.44 10.49 26.39
N GLY A 32 2.59 11.04 25.18
CA GLY A 32 1.78 10.66 24.02
C GLY A 32 0.95 11.77 23.38
N SER A 33 0.96 13.01 23.86
CA SER A 33 0.26 14.11 23.15
C SER A 33 1.13 14.71 22.05
N LEU A 34 1.27 13.97 20.96
CA LEU A 34 1.95 14.43 19.75
C LEU A 34 0.94 15.14 18.84
N GLY A 35 0.80 16.45 19.05
CA GLY A 35 0.25 17.39 18.08
C GLY A 35 -1.28 17.46 17.99
N SER A 36 -1.75 18.39 17.15
CA SER A 36 -3.14 18.46 16.75
C SER A 36 -3.59 17.11 16.24
N VAL A 37 -4.63 16.53 16.84
CA VAL A 37 -5.30 15.35 16.29
C VAL A 37 -5.62 15.65 14.83
N ASP A 38 -4.97 14.95 13.92
CA ASP A 38 -5.19 15.14 12.50
C ASP A 38 -6.62 14.65 12.17
N LEU A 39 -7.56 15.59 12.17
CA LEU A 39 -8.97 15.36 11.92
C LEU A 39 -9.20 14.64 10.58
N VAL A 40 -8.27 14.78 9.63
CA VAL A 40 -8.32 14.05 8.35
C VAL A 40 -8.01 12.58 8.57
N LEU A 41 -7.01 12.25 9.39
CA LEU A 41 -6.71 10.87 9.77
C LEU A 41 -7.86 10.22 10.53
N VAL A 42 -8.45 10.92 11.52
CA VAL A 42 -9.60 10.40 12.28
C VAL A 42 -10.77 10.08 11.36
N ARG A 43 -11.17 11.01 10.47
CA ARG A 43 -12.25 10.76 9.49
C ARG A 43 -11.92 9.60 8.54
N LYS A 44 -10.66 9.45 8.16
CA LYS A 44 -10.19 8.38 7.26
C LYS A 44 -10.23 7.01 7.96
N GLU A 45 -9.87 6.95 9.23
CA GLU A 45 -9.97 5.74 10.06
C GLU A 45 -11.42 5.34 10.31
N GLU A 46 -12.28 6.29 10.67
CA GLU A 46 -13.73 6.04 10.84
C GLU A 46 -14.36 5.51 9.54
N ALA A 47 -14.03 6.11 8.38
CA ALA A 47 -14.51 5.64 7.09
C ALA A 47 -13.98 4.23 6.75
N ALA A 48 -12.73 3.93 7.12
CA ALA A 48 -12.15 2.60 6.93
C ALA A 48 -12.80 1.55 7.85
N GLN A 49 -13.08 1.90 9.11
CA GLN A 49 -13.79 1.04 10.07
C GLN A 49 -15.21 0.75 9.60
N LYS A 50 -15.98 1.76 9.19
CA LYS A 50 -17.33 1.57 8.62
C LYS A 50 -17.32 0.63 7.42
N LYS A 51 -16.32 0.73 6.54
CA LYS A 51 -16.16 -0.19 5.39
C LYS A 51 -15.85 -1.62 5.83
N LYS A 52 -14.99 -1.82 6.84
CA LYS A 52 -14.68 -3.15 7.40
C LYS A 52 -15.91 -3.77 8.04
N GLU A 53 -16.67 -3.01 8.83
CA GLU A 53 -17.91 -3.47 9.47
C GLU A 53 -18.98 -3.83 8.45
N ALA A 54 -19.18 -3.01 7.42
CA ALA A 54 -20.12 -3.31 6.35
C ALA A 54 -19.75 -4.60 5.60
N ASN A 55 -18.45 -4.82 5.33
CA ASN A 55 -17.97 -6.04 4.70
C ASN A 55 -18.16 -7.27 5.62
N ALA A 56 -17.83 -7.15 6.91
CA ALA A 56 -18.05 -8.21 7.89
C ALA A 56 -19.54 -8.60 7.98
N ARG A 57 -20.46 -7.63 8.02
CA ARG A 57 -21.91 -7.87 7.99
C ARG A 57 -22.36 -8.55 6.70
N GLN A 58 -21.79 -8.16 5.56
CA GLN A 58 -22.07 -8.80 4.28
C GLN A 58 -21.63 -10.27 4.29
N ILE A 59 -20.41 -10.55 4.78
CA ILE A 59 -19.86 -11.90 4.91
C ILE A 59 -20.74 -12.76 5.83
N GLU A 60 -21.11 -12.23 7.00
CA GLU A 60 -21.94 -12.94 7.97
C GLU A 60 -23.33 -13.24 7.41
N ARG A 61 -23.99 -12.27 6.74
CA ARG A 61 -25.26 -12.51 6.05
C ARG A 61 -25.12 -13.61 4.99
N THR A 62 -24.09 -13.57 4.15
CA THR A 62 -23.87 -14.61 3.14
C THR A 62 -23.61 -15.99 3.75
N ARG A 63 -22.95 -16.03 4.92
CA ARG A 63 -22.72 -17.28 5.66
C ARG A 63 -24.02 -17.84 6.23
N MET A 64 -24.85 -17.01 6.85
CA MET A 64 -26.17 -17.42 7.33
C MET A 64 -27.08 -17.90 6.18
N GLU A 65 -27.05 -17.21 5.03
CA GLU A 65 -27.77 -17.63 3.82
C GLU A 65 -27.26 -18.99 3.29
N GLN A 66 -25.95 -19.26 3.35
CA GLN A 66 -25.37 -20.56 3.01
C GLN A 66 -25.77 -21.66 4.01
N GLU A 67 -25.77 -21.37 5.31
CA GLU A 67 -26.18 -22.31 6.36
C GLU A 67 -27.68 -22.67 6.25
N VAL A 68 -28.55 -21.69 5.98
CA VAL A 68 -29.97 -21.92 5.70
C VAL A 68 -30.18 -22.68 4.39
N SER A 69 -29.35 -22.44 3.37
CA SER A 69 -29.39 -23.19 2.10
C SER A 69 -28.87 -24.62 2.22
N CYS A 70 -28.09 -24.95 3.27
CA CYS A 70 -27.49 -26.27 3.46
C CYS A 70 -28.37 -27.23 4.27
N SER A 71 -29.42 -26.74 4.96
CA SER A 71 -30.39 -27.59 5.66
C SER A 71 -31.46 -28.19 4.75
N GLN A 72 -31.50 -27.79 3.48
CA GLN A 72 -32.45 -28.28 2.48
C GLN A 72 -31.72 -28.77 1.22
N VAL A 73 -30.97 -29.88 1.29
CA VAL A 73 -30.79 -30.86 0.20
C VAL A 73 -29.92 -32.03 0.68
N GLU A 74 -30.44 -33.26 0.60
CA GLU A 74 -29.62 -34.47 0.60
C GLU A 74 -29.00 -34.70 -0.80
N LEU A 75 -27.84 -35.38 -0.80
CA LEU A 75 -27.16 -36.06 -1.91
C LEU A 75 -26.40 -35.21 -2.97
N ALA A 76 -25.10 -35.01 -2.73
CA ALA A 76 -23.98 -35.58 -3.53
C ALA A 76 -22.69 -34.73 -3.35
N SER A 77 -21.58 -35.40 -3.03
CA SER A 77 -20.25 -34.80 -2.89
C SER A 77 -19.74 -34.17 -4.18
N SER A 78 -19.00 -33.05 -4.10
CA SER A 78 -17.68 -32.93 -4.75
C SER A 78 -16.92 -31.63 -4.42
N SER A 79 -15.64 -31.83 -4.13
CA SER A 79 -14.46 -31.00 -4.31
C SER A 79 -14.41 -29.56 -3.80
N VAL A 80 -13.55 -29.40 -2.79
CA VAL A 80 -12.72 -28.23 -2.54
C VAL A 80 -11.86 -27.91 -3.76
N SER A 81 -11.89 -26.68 -4.29
CA SER A 81 -10.80 -26.16 -5.12
C SER A 81 -10.82 -24.63 -5.25
N SER A 82 -9.81 -24.04 -4.62
CA SER A 82 -9.03 -22.85 -4.98
C SER A 82 -9.72 -21.48 -5.09
N GLU A 83 -9.32 -20.62 -4.17
CA GLU A 83 -9.33 -19.17 -4.22
C GLU A 83 -9.00 -18.56 -5.60
N SER A 84 -9.97 -17.86 -6.20
CA SER A 84 -9.74 -16.95 -7.32
C SER A 84 -10.20 -15.54 -6.94
N GLU A 85 -9.24 -14.63 -6.81
CA GLU A 85 -9.46 -13.21 -6.57
C GLU A 85 -10.12 -12.55 -7.79
N ARG A 86 -11.46 -12.45 -7.76
CA ARG A 86 -12.24 -11.81 -8.82
C ARG A 86 -12.25 -10.29 -8.63
N CYS A 87 -11.67 -9.55 -9.57
CA CYS A 87 -11.75 -8.09 -9.61
C CYS A 87 -13.08 -7.65 -10.25
N VAL A 88 -13.91 -6.94 -9.49
CA VAL A 88 -15.20 -6.39 -9.93
C VAL A 88 -14.98 -5.00 -10.52
N VAL A 89 -15.52 -4.75 -11.71
CA VAL A 89 -15.66 -3.41 -12.29
C VAL A 89 -17.14 -3.23 -12.62
N GLU A 90 -17.76 -2.20 -12.04
CA GLU A 90 -19.13 -1.80 -12.37
C GLU A 90 -19.10 -0.79 -13.52
N GLU A 91 -20.01 -0.93 -14.47
CA GLU A 91 -20.25 0.08 -15.50
C GLU A 91 -21.72 0.52 -15.43
N GLU A 92 -21.94 1.83 -15.47
CA GLU A 92 -23.25 2.46 -15.45
C GLU A 92 -23.83 2.56 -16.86
N GLY A 93 -25.05 2.07 -17.04
CA GLY A 93 -25.85 2.27 -18.23
C GLY A 93 -27.32 2.37 -17.83
N ALA A 94 -27.86 3.58 -17.90
CA ALA A 94 -29.28 3.85 -17.68
C ALA A 94 -30.08 3.62 -18.98
N VAL A 95 -31.24 2.98 -18.87
CA VAL A 95 -32.57 3.47 -19.28
C VAL A 95 -33.57 2.30 -19.32
N GLY A 96 -34.65 2.45 -18.55
CA GLY A 96 -35.99 1.99 -18.93
C GLY A 96 -36.42 0.56 -18.59
N GLY A 97 -37.19 0.41 -17.51
CA GLY A 97 -38.37 -0.46 -17.49
C GLY A 97 -38.24 -1.86 -16.87
N ASP A 98 -39.05 -2.05 -15.83
CA ASP A 98 -39.49 -3.29 -15.17
C ASP A 98 -38.60 -3.95 -14.10
N ALA A 99 -39.17 -3.99 -12.89
CA ALA A 99 -38.57 -4.38 -11.63
C ALA A 99 -38.54 -5.90 -11.45
N GLY A 100 -37.76 -6.58 -12.30
CA GLY A 100 -37.24 -7.90 -11.99
C GLY A 100 -35.80 -7.77 -11.53
N HIS A 101 -35.46 -8.27 -10.33
CA HIS A 101 -34.07 -8.44 -9.88
C HIS A 101 -33.36 -9.45 -10.79
N ARG A 102 -33.02 -9.03 -12.01
CA ARG A 102 -32.18 -9.80 -12.93
C ARG A 102 -30.79 -9.79 -12.33
N LYS A 103 -30.37 -10.91 -11.73
CA LYS A 103 -28.98 -11.12 -11.31
C LYS A 103 -28.09 -10.82 -12.52
N ARG A 104 -27.39 -9.67 -12.49
CA ARG A 104 -26.47 -9.26 -13.55
C ARG A 104 -25.49 -10.41 -13.77
N LYS A 105 -25.41 -10.94 -14.99
CA LYS A 105 -24.44 -11.98 -15.33
C LYS A 105 -23.05 -11.41 -15.07
N ARG A 106 -22.33 -11.97 -14.09
CA ARG A 106 -20.95 -11.57 -13.78
C ARG A 106 -20.10 -11.93 -15.00
N ILE A 107 -19.62 -10.93 -15.74
CA ILE A 107 -18.67 -11.15 -16.83
C ILE A 107 -17.41 -11.74 -16.19
N GLN A 108 -17.04 -12.95 -16.59
CA GLN A 108 -15.76 -13.53 -16.21
C GLN A 108 -14.67 -12.90 -17.07
N VAL A 109 -13.89 -12.01 -16.47
CA VAL A 109 -12.70 -11.43 -17.10
C VAL A 109 -11.52 -12.38 -16.95
N GLN A 110 -10.80 -12.63 -18.04
CA GLN A 110 -9.61 -13.46 -18.04
C GLN A 110 -8.40 -12.66 -17.52
N ASN A 111 -7.55 -13.31 -16.73
CA ASN A 111 -6.30 -12.70 -16.27
C ASN A 111 -5.22 -12.78 -17.36
N VAL A 112 -4.66 -11.63 -17.74
CA VAL A 112 -3.60 -11.50 -18.75
C VAL A 112 -2.25 -11.16 -18.10
N TRP A 113 -2.24 -10.88 -16.80
CA TRP A 113 -1.05 -10.41 -16.09
C TRP A 113 -0.12 -11.57 -15.76
N THR A 114 1.04 -11.57 -16.43
CA THR A 114 2.16 -12.45 -16.12
C THR A 114 3.30 -11.64 -15.51
N PRO A 115 4.16 -12.24 -14.65
CA PRO A 115 5.31 -11.55 -14.08
C PRO A 115 6.26 -11.00 -15.16
N GLY A 116 6.38 -11.69 -16.30
CA GLY A 116 7.15 -11.22 -17.45
C GLY A 116 6.55 -9.96 -18.09
N LEU A 117 5.21 -9.91 -18.26
CA LEU A 117 4.52 -8.73 -18.78
C LEU A 117 4.67 -7.53 -17.84
N ILE A 118 4.50 -7.75 -16.54
CA ILE A 118 4.67 -6.69 -15.52
C ILE A 118 6.11 -6.16 -15.52
N ALA A 119 7.11 -7.06 -15.56
CA ALA A 119 8.51 -6.69 -15.64
C ALA A 119 8.83 -5.89 -16.91
N ALA A 120 8.28 -6.27 -18.06
CA ALA A 120 8.45 -5.54 -19.32
C ALA A 120 7.87 -4.13 -19.23
N LEU A 121 6.70 -3.98 -18.62
CA LEU A 121 6.06 -2.68 -18.41
C LEU A 121 6.86 -1.78 -17.45
N ASP A 122 7.46 -2.34 -16.40
CA ASP A 122 8.31 -1.60 -15.46
C ASP A 122 9.64 -1.17 -16.12
N ARG A 123 10.26 -2.05 -16.92
CA ARG A 123 11.49 -1.74 -17.68
C ARG A 123 11.28 -0.63 -18.70
N THR A 124 10.14 -0.64 -19.38
CA THR A 124 9.76 0.37 -20.38
C THR A 124 9.21 1.66 -19.75
N LYS A 125 9.13 1.74 -18.41
CA LYS A 125 8.62 2.89 -17.66
C LYS A 125 7.23 3.35 -18.12
N VAL A 126 6.41 2.44 -18.63
CA VAL A 126 5.04 2.74 -19.05
C VAL A 126 4.24 3.12 -17.80
N SER A 127 3.53 4.24 -17.84
CA SER A 127 2.68 4.64 -16.70
C SER A 127 1.47 3.73 -16.56
N ASP A 128 0.93 3.57 -15.35
CA ASP A 128 -0.28 2.76 -15.11
C ASP A 128 -1.48 3.24 -15.94
N ARG A 129 -1.51 4.54 -16.30
CA ARG A 129 -2.54 5.11 -17.16
C ARG A 129 -2.37 4.71 -18.62
N MET A 130 -1.13 4.61 -19.10
CA MET A 130 -0.83 4.31 -20.51
C MET A 130 -0.79 2.81 -20.81
N ALA A 131 -0.41 1.99 -19.83
CA ALA A 131 -0.39 0.54 -19.94
C ALA A 131 -1.68 -0.08 -20.52
N PRO A 132 -2.89 0.24 -20.02
CA PRO A 132 -4.11 -0.36 -20.57
C PRO A 132 -4.31 0.00 -22.04
N TYR A 133 -4.03 1.22 -22.48
CA TYR A 133 -4.19 1.61 -23.89
C TYR A 133 -3.29 0.79 -24.81
N VAL A 134 -2.01 0.67 -24.47
CA VAL A 134 -1.04 -0.13 -25.23
C VAL A 134 -1.50 -1.59 -25.29
N LEU A 135 -1.89 -2.16 -24.14
CA LEU A 135 -2.34 -3.55 -24.07
C LEU A 135 -3.64 -3.79 -24.83
N THR A 136 -4.57 -2.83 -24.84
CA THR A 136 -5.82 -2.95 -25.59
C THR A 136 -5.59 -2.96 -27.09
N GLU A 137 -4.69 -2.12 -27.62
CA GLU A 137 -4.37 -2.13 -29.05
C GLU A 137 -3.60 -3.39 -29.45
N VAL A 138 -2.69 -3.87 -28.60
CA VAL A 138 -2.02 -5.15 -28.81
C VAL A 138 -3.04 -6.29 -28.81
N ALA A 139 -3.97 -6.33 -27.86
CA ALA A 139 -5.01 -7.37 -27.82
C ALA A 139 -5.89 -7.36 -29.08
N LYS A 140 -6.32 -6.17 -29.54
CA LYS A 140 -7.07 -6.02 -30.79
C LYS A 140 -6.27 -6.51 -31.99
N SER A 141 -4.98 -6.17 -32.07
CA SER A 141 -4.10 -6.61 -33.17
C SER A 141 -3.92 -8.13 -33.23
N LEU A 142 -4.01 -8.79 -32.08
CA LEU A 142 -3.94 -10.26 -31.95
C LEU A 142 -5.32 -10.94 -32.11
N GLY A 143 -6.39 -10.19 -32.36
CA GLY A 143 -7.75 -10.73 -32.52
C GLY A 143 -8.44 -11.09 -31.20
N HIS A 144 -7.97 -10.55 -30.06
CA HIS A 144 -8.62 -10.74 -28.76
C HIS A 144 -9.55 -9.57 -28.41
N ASP A 145 -10.72 -9.90 -27.85
CA ASP A 145 -11.68 -8.90 -27.39
C ASP A 145 -11.20 -8.22 -26.09
N PRO A 146 -10.98 -6.89 -26.05
CA PRO A 146 -10.46 -6.21 -24.87
C PRO A 146 -11.43 -6.24 -23.68
N VAL A 147 -12.74 -6.37 -23.93
CA VAL A 147 -13.78 -6.45 -22.88
C VAL A 147 -13.67 -7.74 -22.07
N LYS A 148 -13.15 -8.81 -22.67
CA LYS A 148 -12.98 -10.11 -22.01
C LYS A 148 -11.70 -10.18 -21.16
N LEU A 149 -10.80 -9.22 -21.29
CA LEU A 149 -9.48 -9.21 -20.66
C LEU A 149 -9.48 -8.25 -19.46
N ASN A 150 -8.79 -8.66 -18.38
CA ASN A 150 -8.65 -7.82 -17.18
C ASN A 150 -7.60 -6.70 -17.38
N MET A 151 -7.88 -5.74 -18.25
CA MET A 151 -6.95 -4.65 -18.62
C MET A 151 -7.27 -3.31 -17.95
N SER A 152 -7.92 -3.31 -16.78
CA SER A 152 -8.24 -2.05 -16.10
C SER A 152 -6.97 -1.39 -15.52
N ARG A 153 -6.96 -0.06 -15.42
CA ARG A 153 -5.87 0.70 -14.77
C ARG A 153 -5.61 0.22 -13.34
N SER A 154 -6.67 -0.05 -12.57
CA SER A 154 -6.55 -0.52 -11.19
C SER A 154 -5.93 -1.91 -11.13
N SER A 155 -6.26 -2.79 -12.08
CA SER A 155 -5.62 -4.10 -12.22
C SER A 155 -4.13 -3.95 -12.49
N VAL A 156 -3.72 -3.13 -13.48
CA VAL A 156 -2.30 -2.87 -13.77
C VAL A 156 -1.54 -2.50 -12.50
N LYS A 157 -2.08 -1.54 -11.74
CA LYS A 157 -1.47 -1.03 -10.52
C LYS A 157 -1.32 -2.13 -9.46
N ARG A 158 -2.39 -2.89 -9.20
CA ARG A 158 -2.38 -3.98 -8.21
C ARG A 158 -1.35 -5.05 -8.55
N TYR A 159 -1.28 -5.49 -9.80
CA TYR A 159 -0.33 -6.51 -10.21
C TYR A 159 1.12 -6.01 -10.14
N ARG A 160 1.38 -4.74 -10.44
CA ARG A 160 2.71 -4.13 -10.23
C ARG A 160 3.10 -4.06 -8.77
N GLU A 161 2.18 -3.63 -7.89
CA GLU A 161 2.43 -3.59 -6.44
C GLU A 161 2.76 -4.97 -5.89
N ARG A 162 1.98 -6.00 -6.29
CA ARG A 162 2.24 -7.40 -5.90
C ARG A 162 3.58 -7.89 -6.43
N TYR A 163 3.85 -7.71 -7.72
CA TYR A 163 5.11 -8.14 -8.33
C TYR A 163 6.33 -7.49 -7.66
N ARG A 164 6.24 -6.19 -7.32
CA ARG A 164 7.33 -5.50 -6.61
C ARG A 164 7.47 -5.98 -5.16
N ALA A 165 6.36 -6.29 -4.49
CA ALA A 165 6.39 -6.85 -3.14
C ALA A 165 7.00 -8.26 -3.12
N GLU A 166 6.62 -9.11 -4.07
CA GLU A 166 7.21 -10.45 -4.28
C GLU A 166 8.70 -10.33 -4.59
N LYS A 167 9.09 -9.50 -5.55
CA LYS A 167 10.50 -9.28 -5.89
C LYS A 167 11.30 -8.73 -4.73
N TRP A 168 10.72 -7.84 -3.92
CA TRP A 168 11.35 -7.34 -2.71
C TRP A 168 11.52 -8.43 -1.66
N ALA A 169 10.54 -9.31 -1.48
CA ALA A 169 10.64 -10.45 -0.58
C ALA A 169 11.75 -11.41 -1.03
N ASP A 170 11.80 -11.76 -2.32
CA ASP A 170 12.84 -12.60 -2.92
C ASP A 170 14.24 -11.99 -2.68
N LEU A 171 14.40 -10.68 -2.94
CA LEU A 171 15.66 -9.97 -2.72
C LEU A 171 16.05 -9.93 -1.25
N LYS A 172 15.07 -9.75 -0.36
CA LYS A 172 15.30 -9.73 1.09
C LYS A 172 15.71 -11.11 1.62
N GLU A 173 15.17 -12.18 1.04
CA GLU A 173 15.57 -13.55 1.36
C GLU A 173 17.01 -13.82 0.92
N GLY A 174 17.35 -13.55 -0.35
CA GLY A 174 18.73 -13.71 -0.84
C GLY A 174 19.75 -12.86 -0.08
N PHE A 175 19.33 -11.69 0.43
CA PHE A 175 20.20 -10.86 1.27
C PHE A 175 20.45 -11.48 2.66
N LYS A 176 19.47 -12.16 3.26
CA LYS A 176 19.65 -12.87 4.54
C LYS A 176 20.60 -14.06 4.41
N GLU A 177 20.55 -14.77 3.29
CA GLU A 177 21.42 -15.92 3.00
C GLU A 177 22.89 -15.54 2.93
N THR A 178 23.19 -14.31 2.49
CA THR A 178 24.56 -13.79 2.38
C THR A 178 25.18 -13.47 3.74
N GLY A 179 24.36 -13.25 4.79
CA GLY A 179 24.82 -13.08 6.18
C GLY A 179 25.66 -11.82 6.49
N GLU A 180 26.00 -11.01 5.49
CA GLU A 180 26.85 -9.84 5.65
C GLU A 180 26.03 -8.56 5.92
N PRO A 181 26.32 -7.80 7.00
CA PRO A 181 25.68 -6.52 7.22
C PRO A 181 26.18 -5.49 6.19
N CYS A 182 25.35 -5.18 5.18
CA CYS A 182 25.59 -4.06 4.29
C CYS A 182 25.02 -2.78 4.89
N VAL A 183 25.86 -1.76 5.06
CA VAL A 183 25.43 -0.41 5.43
C VAL A 183 25.06 0.30 4.13
N VAL A 184 23.78 0.66 3.98
CA VAL A 184 23.33 1.51 2.88
C VAL A 184 23.42 2.97 3.35
N PRO A 185 24.45 3.74 2.97
CA PRO A 185 24.49 5.18 3.23
C PRO A 185 23.34 5.90 2.53
N TRP A 186 22.96 7.06 3.07
CA TRP A 186 21.84 7.89 2.59
C TRP A 186 21.96 8.34 1.12
N ASP A 187 23.15 8.26 0.53
CA ASP A 187 23.44 8.51 -0.89
C ASP A 187 23.08 7.31 -1.81
N GLY A 188 22.58 6.21 -1.27
CA GLY A 188 22.11 5.04 -2.03
C GLY A 188 23.23 4.20 -2.68
N LYS A 189 24.49 4.54 -2.44
CA LYS A 189 25.66 3.78 -2.94
C LYS A 189 25.93 2.60 -2.02
N LEU A 190 25.96 1.39 -2.56
CA LEU A 190 26.41 0.20 -1.84
C LEU A 190 27.93 0.31 -1.66
N LEU A 191 28.38 0.62 -0.44
CA LEU A 191 29.78 0.56 -0.09
C LEU A 191 30.13 -0.87 0.33
N PRO A 192 31.27 -1.43 -0.11
CA PRO A 192 31.73 -2.71 0.41
C PRO A 192 31.86 -2.62 1.92
N SER A 193 31.52 -3.71 2.62
CA SER A 193 31.58 -3.87 4.07
C SER A 193 32.91 -3.32 4.60
N THR A 194 32.91 -2.07 5.06
CA THR A 194 34.06 -1.48 5.70
C THR A 194 34.13 -2.10 7.09
N GLY A 195 34.89 -3.18 7.22
CA GLY A 195 35.31 -3.68 8.52
C GLY A 195 35.83 -2.49 9.31
N PHE A 196 35.15 -2.15 10.40
CA PHE A 196 35.38 -0.94 11.19
C PHE A 196 36.75 -1.06 11.88
N ARG A 197 37.84 -0.86 11.12
CA ARG A 197 39.16 -0.60 11.65
C ARG A 197 39.24 0.91 11.86
N ARG A 198 39.19 1.29 13.13
CA ARG A 198 39.29 2.66 13.63
C ARG A 198 40.46 3.38 12.96
N GLU A 199 40.15 4.36 12.12
CA GLU A 199 40.86 5.63 12.01
C GLU A 199 40.00 6.54 11.13
N CYS A 200 39.19 7.36 11.79
CA CYS A 200 38.49 8.47 11.16
C CYS A 200 39.55 9.51 10.76
N GLU A 201 40.20 9.32 9.62
CA GLU A 201 40.98 10.39 9.01
C GLU A 201 39.99 11.39 8.40
N GLN A 202 39.76 12.47 9.13
CA GLN A 202 39.06 13.63 8.62
C GLN A 202 39.84 14.15 7.41
N THR A 203 39.25 14.01 6.21
CA THR A 203 39.80 14.59 4.98
C THR A 203 40.10 16.08 5.22
N PRO A 204 41.31 16.58 4.90
CA PRO A 204 41.63 17.98 5.09
C PRO A 204 40.73 18.84 4.19
N ARG A 205 40.10 19.85 4.79
CA ARG A 205 39.39 20.91 4.06
C ARG A 205 40.38 21.52 3.06
N ALA A 206 40.03 21.47 1.78
CA ALA A 206 40.78 22.09 0.70
C ALA A 206 41.12 23.54 1.06
N SER A 207 42.41 23.82 1.16
CA SER A 207 42.99 25.13 1.41
C SER A 207 42.86 26.01 0.16
N HIS A 208 42.52 27.26 0.44
CA HIS A 208 42.71 28.50 -0.34
C HIS A 208 43.40 28.37 -1.71
N VAL A 209 42.65 28.70 -2.77
CA VAL A 209 43.22 29.12 -4.05
C VAL A 209 43.44 30.63 -3.99
N HIS A 210 44.69 31.04 -3.82
CA HIS A 210 45.13 32.41 -4.08
C HIS A 210 45.13 32.63 -5.60
N TYR A 211 44.34 33.59 -6.07
CA TYR A 211 44.55 34.23 -7.38
C TYR A 211 45.47 35.43 -7.17
N GLN A 212 46.67 35.39 -7.77
CA GLN A 212 47.44 36.59 -8.10
C GLN A 212 47.43 36.73 -9.62
N GLN A 213 46.98 37.89 -10.10
CA GLN A 213 47.52 38.58 -11.27
C GLN A 213 47.76 40.03 -10.85
#